data_AF-A0A7C9CVV7-F1
#
_entry.id   AF-A0A7C9CVV7-F1
#
_cell.length_a   1.000
_cell.length_b   1.000
_cell.length_c   1.000
_cell.angle_alpha   90.00
_cell.angle_beta   90.00
_cell.angle_gamma   90.00
#
_symmetry.space_group_name_H-M   'P 1'
#
loop_
_entity.id
_entity.type
_entity.pdbx_description
1 polymer ?
#
loop_
_entity_poly.entity_id
_entity_poly.type
_entity_poly.pdbx_seq_one_letter_code
_entity_poly.pdbx_strand_id
1 'polypeptide(L)'
;QGMIPLHMAVLLGHRQMVGYLLSVTDVQQLTDQDRIGLLTSCIDTDLFDEALYILPDNRHLALLRDAKKETALHALARKPLKFGCQGNTWQRFKMKGTNTT
;
A
#
# COMPACT_ATOMS: atom_id res chain seq x y z
N GLN A 1 18.26 14.99 -5.76
CA GLN A 1 17.32 14.09 -6.45
C GLN A 1 16.04 14.88 -6.67
N GLY A 2 15.63 15.10 -7.92
CA GLY A 2 14.39 15.81 -8.23
C GLY A 2 13.22 14.92 -7.86
N MET A 3 12.52 15.22 -6.78
CA MET A 3 11.35 14.44 -6.39
C MET A 3 10.19 14.87 -7.29
N ILE A 4 9.64 13.93 -8.05
CA ILE A 4 8.48 14.18 -8.90
C ILE A 4 7.34 14.63 -7.97
N PRO A 5 6.59 15.71 -8.29
CA PRO A 5 5.49 16.19 -7.46
C PRO A 5 4.51 15.10 -7.03
N LEU A 6 4.29 14.10 -7.90
CA LEU A 6 3.47 12.92 -7.61
C LEU A 6 4.01 12.12 -6.42
N HIS A 7 5.33 11.91 -6.33
CA HIS A 7 5.94 11.14 -5.25
C HIS A 7 5.78 11.84 -3.91
N MET A 8 5.96 13.16 -3.87
CA MET A 8 5.68 13.96 -2.67
C MET A 8 4.21 13.86 -2.25
N ALA A 9 3.27 13.97 -3.20
CA ALA A 9 1.85 13.87 -2.91
C ALA A 9 1.47 12.50 -2.30
N VAL A 10 2.06 11.43 -2.83
CA VAL A 10 1.87 10.07 -2.28
C VAL A 10 2.48 9.95 -0.89
N LEU A 11 3.73 10.38 -0.69
CA LEU A 11 4.42 10.30 0.61
C LEU A 11 3.68 11.08 1.71
N LEU A 12 3.04 12.20 1.36
CA LEU A 12 2.25 13.02 2.26
C LEU A 12 0.79 12.51 2.42
N GLY A 13 0.39 11.48 1.68
CA GLY A 13 -0.97 10.93 1.73
C GLY A 13 -2.04 11.89 1.17
N HIS A 14 -1.67 12.85 0.32
CA HIS A 14 -2.58 13.86 -0.22
C HIS A 14 -3.44 13.29 -1.36
N ARG A 15 -4.41 12.42 -1.03
CA ARG A 15 -5.23 11.65 -1.98
C ARG A 15 -5.73 12.45 -3.19
N GLN A 16 -6.36 13.61 -2.96
CA GLN A 16 -6.89 14.45 -4.05
C GLN A 16 -5.78 14.92 -5.00
N MET A 17 -4.62 15.29 -4.46
CA MET A 17 -3.47 15.72 -5.24
C MET A 17 -2.85 14.55 -6.00
N VAL A 18 -2.80 13.36 -5.39
CA VAL A 18 -2.34 12.13 -6.07
C VAL A 18 -3.22 11.81 -7.27
N GLY A 19 -4.55 11.81 -7.09
CA GLY A 19 -5.48 11.57 -8.19
C GLY A 19 -5.36 12.59 -9.33
N TYR A 20 -5.25 13.88 -9.00
CA TYR A 20 -5.00 14.92 -9.99
C TYR A 20 -3.68 14.68 -10.74
N LEU A 21 -2.59 14.45 -10.02
CA LEU A 21 -1.27 14.25 -10.61
C LEU A 21 -1.22 12.98 -11.47
N LEU A 22 -1.90 11.89 -11.08
CA LEU A 22 -2.02 10.68 -11.89
C LEU A 22 -2.82 10.90 -13.18
N SER A 23 -3.76 11.84 -13.19
CA SER A 23 -4.52 12.17 -14.41
C SER A 23 -3.72 12.98 -15.43
N VAL A 24 -2.72 13.74 -14.97
CA VAL A 24 -1.88 14.60 -15.84
C VAL A 24 -0.48 14.03 -16.09
N THR A 25 -0.10 12.97 -15.38
CA THR A 25 1.21 12.31 -15.51
C THR A 25 1.05 11.00 -16.25
N ASP A 26 1.80 10.83 -17.35
CA ASP A 26 1.92 9.52 -18.00
C ASP A 26 2.83 8.60 -17.18
N VAL A 27 2.22 7.77 -16.33
CA VAL A 27 2.94 6.82 -15.46
C VAL A 27 3.72 5.75 -16.21
N GLN A 28 3.44 5.53 -17.51
CA GLN A 28 4.18 4.56 -18.32
C GLN A 28 5.54 5.10 -18.80
N GLN A 29 5.74 6.42 -18.77
CA GLN A 29 7.03 7.05 -19.08
C GLN A 29 7.99 7.07 -17.89
N LEU A 30 7.51 6.74 -16.70
CA LEU A 30 8.33 6.63 -15.50
C LEU A 30 9.24 5.41 -15.59
N THR A 31 10.44 5.52 -15.03
CA THR A 31 11.33 4.36 -14.92
C THR A 31 10.72 3.30 -14.00
N ASP A 32 11.06 2.03 -14.18
CA ASP A 32 10.61 0.96 -13.29
C ASP A 32 10.93 1.27 -11.83
N GLN A 33 12.08 1.90 -11.56
CA GLN A 33 12.49 2.28 -10.21
C GLN A 33 11.55 3.34 -9.59
N ASP A 34 11.16 4.35 -10.36
CA ASP A 34 10.22 5.37 -9.90
C ASP A 34 8.83 4.77 -9.66
N ARG A 35 8.39 3.86 -10.53
CA ARG A 35 7.12 3.15 -10.40
C ARG A 35 7.09 2.24 -9.17
N ILE A 36 8.17 1.52 -8.88
CA ILE A 36 8.32 0.72 -7.65
C ILE A 36 8.28 1.63 -6.43
N GLY A 37 9.01 2.75 -6.45
CA GLY A 37 9.02 3.71 -5.35
C GLY A 37 7.64 4.29 -5.07
N LEU A 38 6.91 4.69 -6.12
CA LEU A 38 5.53 5.17 -6.02
C LEU A 38 4.58 4.09 -5.49
N LEU A 39 4.66 2.87 -6.02
CA LEU A 39 3.81 1.75 -5.60
C LEU A 39 4.00 1.43 -4.10
N THR A 40 5.25 1.32 -3.65
CA THR A 40 5.57 1.10 -2.23
C THR A 40 5.06 2.25 -1.36
N SER A 41 5.23 3.50 -1.81
CA SER A 41 4.76 4.68 -1.09
C SER A 41 3.22 4.72 -0.97
N CYS A 42 2.49 4.32 -2.02
CA CYS A 42 1.03 4.20 -1.98
C CYS A 42 0.58 3.14 -0.97
N ILE A 43 1.27 1.99 -0.93
CA ILE A 43 0.99 0.94 0.06
C ILE A 43 1.26 1.46 1.47
N ASP A 44 2.40 2.11 1.69
CA ASP A 44 2.78 2.67 3.00
C ASP A 44 1.79 3.74 3.49
N THR A 45 1.09 4.43 2.59
CA THR A 45 0.08 5.46 2.91
C THR A 45 -1.38 5.00 2.82
N ASP A 46 -1.63 3.69 2.64
CA ASP A 46 -2.98 3.10 2.49
C ASP A 46 -3.77 3.68 1.28
N LEU A 47 -3.07 4.19 0.26
CA LEU A 47 -3.63 4.70 -1.01
C LEU A 47 -3.74 3.57 -2.05
N PHE A 48 -4.57 2.57 -1.74
CA PHE A 48 -4.65 1.33 -2.53
C PHE A 48 -5.30 1.53 -3.92
N ASP A 49 -6.25 2.45 -4.05
CA ASP A 49 -6.91 2.74 -5.32
C ASP A 49 -5.90 3.30 -6.33
N GLU A 50 -5.04 4.20 -5.83
CA GLU A 50 -3.96 4.84 -6.57
C GLU A 50 -2.82 3.84 -6.85
N ALA A 51 -2.52 2.95 -5.90
CA ALA A 51 -1.56 1.85 -6.11
C ALA A 51 -1.99 0.95 -7.28
N LEU A 52 -3.27 0.60 -7.36
CA LEU A 52 -3.82 -0.21 -8.45
C LEU A 52 -3.74 0.52 -9.80
N TYR A 53 -3.94 1.84 -9.81
CA TYR A 53 -3.80 2.66 -11.01
C TYR A 53 -2.35 2.73 -11.54
N ILE A 54 -1.35 2.60 -10.67
CA ILE A 54 0.08 2.59 -11.07
C ILE A 54 0.54 1.20 -11.56
N LEU A 55 -0.19 0.15 -11.18
CA LEU A 55 0.10 -1.25 -11.48
C LEU A 55 -0.36 -1.80 -12.86
N PRO A 56 -1.01 -1.06 -13.81
CA PRO A 56 -1.66 -1.72 -14.93
C PRO A 56 -0.65 -2.27 -15.96
N ASP A 57 -1.07 -3.38 -16.56
CA ASP A 57 -0.40 -4.32 -17.48
C ASP A 57 0.91 -4.96 -17.03
N ASN A 58 1.68 -4.33 -16.15
CA ASN A 58 2.97 -4.85 -15.70
C ASN A 58 2.95 -5.29 -14.22
N ARG A 59 2.20 -6.37 -13.91
CA ARG A 59 2.16 -6.98 -12.56
C ARG A 59 3.55 -7.34 -12.03
N HIS A 60 4.53 -7.51 -12.92
CA HIS A 60 5.91 -7.78 -12.55
C HIS A 60 6.53 -6.66 -11.69
N LEU A 61 6.04 -5.42 -11.80
CA LEU A 61 6.47 -4.30 -10.94
C LEU A 61 6.33 -4.60 -9.45
N ALA A 62 5.30 -5.34 -9.04
CA ALA A 62 5.10 -5.71 -7.63
C ALA A 62 6.15 -6.71 -7.12
N LEU A 63 6.82 -7.41 -8.04
CA LEU A 63 7.86 -8.41 -7.75
C LEU A 63 9.28 -7.82 -7.84
N LEU A 64 9.43 -6.65 -8.47
CA LEU A 64 10.72 -5.99 -8.56
C LEU A 64 11.19 -5.49 -7.19
N ARG A 65 12.50 -5.54 -6.99
CA ARG A 65 13.15 -5.15 -5.74
C ARG A 65 13.60 -3.70 -5.86
N ASP A 66 13.27 -2.90 -4.87
CA ASP A 66 13.72 -1.52 -4.75
C ASP A 66 15.19 -1.43 -4.31
N ALA A 67 15.68 -0.21 -4.07
CA ALA A 67 17.05 0.02 -3.60
C ALA A 67 17.36 -0.62 -2.23
N LYS A 68 16.34 -0.90 -1.41
CA LYS A 68 16.45 -1.60 -0.12
C LYS A 68 16.33 -3.11 -0.28
N LYS A 69 16.27 -3.62 -1.51
CA LYS A 69 16.04 -5.03 -1.85
C LYS A 69 14.68 -5.54 -1.35
N GLU A 70 13.71 -4.67 -1.11
CA GLU A 70 12.34 -5.02 -0.75
C GLU A 70 11.43 -4.93 -1.98
N THR A 71 10.34 -5.71 -1.98
CA THR A 71 9.30 -5.59 -3.02
C THR A 71 8.06 -4.90 -2.45
N ALA A 72 7.20 -4.40 -3.32
CA ALA A 72 5.91 -3.85 -2.91
C ALA A 72 5.07 -4.87 -2.09
N LEU A 73 5.19 -6.17 -2.39
CA LEU A 73 4.53 -7.23 -1.62
C LEU A 73 5.08 -7.37 -0.19
N HIS A 74 6.39 -7.12 0.04
CA HIS A 74 6.94 -7.08 1.39
C HIS A 74 6.32 -5.94 2.20
N ALA A 75 6.16 -4.76 1.58
CA ALA A 75 5.49 -3.62 2.21
C ALA A 75 4.02 -3.93 2.54
N LEU A 76 3.31 -4.57 1.61
CA LEU A 76 1.90 -4.95 1.80
C LEU A 76 1.73 -5.98 2.92
N ALA A 77 2.59 -6.98 3.01
CA ALA A 77 2.52 -8.02 4.05
C ALA A 77 2.72 -7.48 5.47
N ARG A 78 3.39 -6.32 5.63
CA ARG A 78 3.55 -5.64 6.92
C ARG A 78 2.30 -4.89 7.37
N LYS A 79 1.34 -4.65 6.48
CA LYS A 79 0.13 -3.91 6.82
C LYS A 79 -0.78 -4.78 7.69
N PRO A 80 -1.25 -4.27 8.84
CA PRO A 80 -2.26 -5.00 9.61
C PRO A 80 -3.49 -5.15 8.72
N LEU A 81 -3.99 -6.38 8.62
CA LEU A 81 -5.24 -6.64 7.91
C LEU A 81 -6.35 -5.91 8.69
N LYS A 82 -6.76 -4.74 8.19
CA LYS A 82 -7.94 -4.02 8.65
C LYS A 82 -9.17 -4.77 8.16
N PHE A 83 -9.32 -6.03 8.59
CA PHE A 83 -10.63 -6.67 8.54
C PHE A 83 -11.52 -5.83 9.43
N GLY A 84 -12.56 -5.24 8.84
CA GLY A 84 -13.65 -4.60 9.56
C GLY A 84 -14.43 -5.63 10.37
N CYS A 85 -13.79 -6.29 11.33
CA CYS A 85 -14.47 -6.95 12.42
C CYS A 85 -14.44 -6.00 13.61
N GLN A 86 -15.35 -5.02 13.59
CA GLN A 86 -15.89 -4.48 14.82
C GLN A 86 -16.73 -5.60 15.45
N GLY A 87 -16.04 -6.55 16.06
CA GLY A 87 -16.61 -7.80 16.52
C GLY A 87 -15.59 -8.46 17.42
N ASN A 88 -15.64 -8.07 18.69
CA ASN A 88 -15.29 -8.76 19.93
C ASN A 88 -15.39 -10.32 19.99
N THR A 89 -15.20 -11.05 18.89
CA THR A 89 -15.37 -12.51 18.83
C THR A 89 -14.30 -13.30 19.59
N TRP A 90 -13.21 -12.67 20.02
CA TRP A 90 -12.20 -13.30 20.88
C TRP A 90 -12.54 -13.30 22.38
N GLN A 91 -13.51 -12.47 22.82
CA GLN A 91 -13.95 -12.48 24.22
C GLN A 91 -14.97 -13.59 24.53
N ARG A 92 -15.54 -14.27 23.52
CA ARG A 92 -16.52 -15.35 23.72
C ARG A 92 -15.91 -16.69 24.15
N PHE A 93 -14.60 -16.88 24.05
CA PHE A 93 -13.94 -18.15 24.41
C PHE A 93 -13.30 -18.17 25.80
N LYS A 94 -13.42 -17.10 26.60
CA LYS A 94 -12.84 -17.05 27.97
C LYS A 94 -13.75 -17.49 29.12
N MET A 95 -14.96 -18.00 28.87
CA MET A 95 -15.86 -18.40 29.97
C MET A 95 -16.50 -19.78 29.79
N LYS A 96 -15.70 -20.84 29.67
CA LYS A 96 -16.14 -22.20 30.05
C LYS A 96 -14.96 -22.98 30.64
N GLY A 97 -14.66 -22.71 31.89
CA GLY A 97 -13.58 -23.37 32.63
C GLY A 97 -13.60 -23.06 34.12
N THR A 98 -14.78 -23.03 34.73
CA THR A 98 -14.88 -23.14 36.19
C THR A 98 -15.54 -24.48 36.49
N ASN A 99 -14.70 -25.49 36.73
CA ASN A 99 -15.12 -26.76 37.30
C ASN A 99 -15.61 -26.49 38.73
N THR A 100 -16.90 -26.69 38.95
CA THR A 100 -17.47 -26.88 40.27
C THR A 100 -17.61 -28.38 40.55
N THR A 101 -17.09 -28.74 41.73
CA THR A 101 -17.30 -29.96 42.52
C THR A 101 -16.42 -31.17 42.19
#